data_AF-A0A0F9MIF3-F1
#
_entry.id   AF-A0A0F9MIF3-F1
#
_cell.length_a   1.000
_cell.length_b   1.000
_cell.length_c   1.000
_cell.angle_alpha   90.00
_cell.angle_beta   90.00
_cell.angle_gamma   90.00
#
_symmetry.space_group_name_H-M   'P 1'
#
loop_
_entity.id
_entity.type
_entity.pdbx_description
1 polymer ?
#
loop_
_entity_poly.entity_id
_entity_poly.type
_entity_poly.pdbx_seq_one_letter_code
_entity_poly.pdbx_strand_id
1 'polypeptide(L)'
;MVKIKIFGLYEQFPRRYGKSNKVVYSKKEFLSLVNRDNGYNDVFISVFAYTYLKEGTNGKYRIDSESAVVDKLYIDMDTKDFVDYKDFYEQNPDFKKIEETETKKLKEKKNKLKKYTKEKLPIAEQLLYKKAYELELILRKDKILRIYVYSGGGFHLYSYIGNRPENKKYFCRNAVDYINKLVCKDEEKYTDINGKERIRKIWDPHSPLKLSQMARVIGTYNPKRKLFCTSLDEHDLDMGIMWIKIKAKEQENKIHYLGKKLMYFDESYDRSDILEKCSEILELNLENYSSDIKELLESLGILWKEIPLCMKYFLKQKQKLNYNERYLIITFLYRCGLSKKEIIEVLKLILTPDRLYHTCGVIFNKYRPTSRQKSRVEYQTDDIIENDYYISCSQVKNYVICNALCKIKDVLYYFS
;
A
#
# COMPACT_ATOMS: atom_id res chain seq x y z
N MET A 1 2.79 19.74 28.21
CA MET A 1 2.26 18.57 27.49
C MET A 1 1.18 19.02 26.51
N VAL A 2 1.35 18.75 25.22
CA VAL A 2 0.32 19.02 24.19
C VAL A 2 -0.80 17.98 24.35
N LYS A 3 -2.03 18.40 24.67
CA LYS A 3 -3.19 17.50 24.69
C LYS A 3 -3.55 17.13 23.25
N ILE A 4 -3.31 15.88 22.87
CA ILE A 4 -3.70 15.37 21.56
C ILE A 4 -5.21 15.11 21.57
N LYS A 5 -5.93 15.84 20.74
CA LYS A 5 -7.36 15.60 20.52
C LYS A 5 -7.52 14.31 19.71
N ILE A 6 -8.09 13.29 20.33
CA ILE A 6 -8.45 12.03 19.67
C ILE A 6 -9.79 12.25 18.98
N PHE A 7 -9.82 12.06 17.67
CA PHE A 7 -11.05 12.14 16.89
C PHE A 7 -11.63 10.73 16.70
N GLY A 8 -12.95 10.62 16.76
CA GLY A 8 -13.63 9.38 16.39
C GLY A 8 -13.38 9.04 14.92
N LEU A 9 -13.55 7.76 14.56
CA LEU A 9 -13.16 7.22 13.25
C LEU A 9 -13.70 8.04 12.06
N TYR A 10 -14.92 8.58 12.18
CA TYR A 10 -15.63 9.34 11.14
C TYR A 10 -15.91 10.80 11.54
N GLU A 11 -15.05 11.42 12.36
CA GLU A 11 -15.24 12.80 12.82
C GLU A 11 -14.43 13.85 12.04
N GLN A 12 -13.52 13.43 11.18
CA GLN A 12 -12.66 14.34 10.41
C GLN A 12 -12.94 14.26 8.91
N PHE A 13 -12.94 15.41 8.25
CA PHE A 13 -13.18 15.60 6.81
C PHE A 13 -12.28 16.73 6.30
N PRO A 14 -12.02 16.82 4.98
CA PRO A 14 -12.51 16.00 3.87
C PRO A 14 -11.98 14.56 3.83
N ARG A 15 -12.72 13.67 3.15
CA ARG A 15 -12.37 12.25 2.92
C ARG A 15 -12.73 11.81 1.50
N ARG A 16 -12.16 10.69 1.05
CA ARG A 16 -12.61 10.03 -0.18
C ARG A 16 -13.73 9.05 0.12
N TYR A 17 -14.69 8.94 -0.79
CA TYR A 17 -15.80 8.01 -0.70
C TYR A 17 -15.95 7.20 -1.98
N GLY A 18 -16.14 5.89 -1.81
CA GLY A 18 -16.41 4.93 -2.87
C GLY A 18 -15.26 4.76 -3.89
N LYS A 19 -15.51 3.93 -4.91
CA LYS A 19 -14.55 3.67 -6.00
C LYS A 19 -14.39 4.86 -6.96
N SER A 20 -15.38 5.76 -7.01
CA SER A 20 -15.34 6.98 -7.81
C SER A 20 -14.39 8.04 -7.26
N ASN A 21 -13.79 7.81 -6.09
CA ASN A 21 -12.89 8.73 -5.42
C ASN A 21 -13.52 10.11 -5.14
N LYS A 22 -14.84 10.15 -4.92
CA LYS A 22 -15.57 11.39 -4.60
C LYS A 22 -15.01 11.97 -3.31
N VAL A 23 -14.72 13.27 -3.30
CA VAL A 23 -14.37 14.00 -2.07
C VAL A 23 -15.66 14.33 -1.33
N VAL A 24 -15.71 14.00 -0.04
CA VAL A 24 -16.82 14.27 0.87
C VAL A 24 -16.32 15.22 1.94
N TYR A 25 -17.09 16.28 2.18
CA TYR A 25 -16.63 17.44 2.96
C TYR A 25 -17.17 17.46 4.39
N SER A 26 -18.20 16.66 4.68
CA SER A 26 -18.84 16.64 5.99
C SER A 26 -19.36 15.27 6.37
N LYS A 27 -19.53 15.07 7.68
CA LYS A 27 -20.17 13.87 8.24
C LYS A 27 -21.59 13.69 7.73
N LYS A 28 -22.36 14.77 7.60
CA LYS A 28 -23.74 14.74 7.08
C LYS A 28 -23.79 14.23 5.64
N GLU A 29 -22.94 14.77 4.77
CA GLU A 29 -22.83 14.32 3.38
C GLU A 29 -22.39 12.85 3.33
N PHE A 30 -21.39 12.47 4.13
CA PHE A 30 -20.92 11.09 4.22
C PHE A 30 -22.04 10.11 4.59
N LEU A 31 -22.77 10.38 5.68
CA LEU A 31 -23.85 9.51 6.13
C LEU A 31 -24.98 9.42 5.09
N SER A 32 -25.29 10.52 4.40
CA SER A 32 -26.27 10.50 3.30
C SER A 32 -25.85 9.56 2.17
N LEU A 33 -24.57 9.59 1.77
CA LEU A 33 -24.04 8.69 0.75
C LEU A 33 -24.03 7.22 1.20
N VAL A 34 -23.61 6.97 2.46
CA VAL A 34 -23.63 5.64 3.05
C VAL A 34 -25.05 5.08 3.04
N ASN A 35 -26.03 5.83 3.54
CA ASN A 35 -27.43 5.38 3.59
C ASN A 35 -28.00 5.07 2.20
N ARG A 36 -27.62 5.86 1.19
CA ARG A 36 -28.04 5.64 -0.20
C ARG A 36 -27.41 4.37 -0.80
N ASP A 37 -26.13 4.12 -0.53
CA ASP A 37 -25.38 3.06 -1.21
C ASP A 37 -25.36 1.73 -0.45
N ASN A 38 -25.65 1.75 0.86
CA ASN A 38 -25.62 0.56 1.72
C ASN A 38 -26.61 -0.51 1.24
N GLY A 39 -26.17 -1.76 1.20
CA GLY A 39 -26.97 -2.89 0.68
C GLY A 39 -26.95 -3.05 -0.84
N TYR A 40 -26.67 -1.97 -1.59
CA TYR A 40 -26.60 -2.00 -3.06
C TYR A 40 -25.18 -2.09 -3.58
N ASN A 41 -24.27 -1.33 -2.98
CA ASN A 41 -22.87 -1.24 -3.39
C ASN A 41 -21.93 -1.51 -2.22
N ASP A 42 -20.68 -1.85 -2.54
CA ASP A 42 -19.64 -1.84 -1.52
C ASP A 42 -19.33 -0.40 -1.10
N VAL A 43 -19.55 -0.10 0.18
CA VAL A 43 -19.35 1.23 0.75
C VAL A 43 -17.95 1.33 1.37
N PHE A 44 -17.12 2.18 0.78
CA PHE A 44 -15.74 2.42 1.21
C PHE A 44 -15.48 3.89 1.51
N ILE A 45 -14.60 4.15 2.46
CA ILE A 45 -14.11 5.49 2.79
C ILE A 45 -12.59 5.47 2.96
N SER A 46 -11.93 6.60 2.70
CA SER A 46 -10.51 6.71 3.03
C SER A 46 -10.29 6.53 4.52
N VAL A 47 -9.26 5.76 4.88
CA VAL A 47 -8.83 5.55 6.26
C VAL A 47 -8.52 6.89 6.94
N PHE A 48 -7.81 7.75 6.21
CA PHE A 48 -7.40 9.07 6.67
C PHE A 48 -8.34 10.18 6.19
N ALA A 49 -8.38 11.27 6.97
CA ALA A 49 -8.86 12.56 6.52
C ALA A 49 -7.69 13.36 5.90
N TYR A 50 -7.99 14.49 5.24
CA TYR A 50 -7.00 15.29 4.53
C TYR A 50 -7.14 16.77 4.92
N THR A 51 -6.03 17.50 5.04
CA THR A 51 -6.09 18.94 5.34
C THR A 51 -6.19 19.80 4.10
N TYR A 52 -5.68 19.34 2.95
CA TYR A 52 -5.64 20.11 1.72
C TYR A 52 -6.27 19.35 0.56
N LEU A 53 -6.81 20.12 -0.38
CA LEU A 53 -7.27 19.64 -1.67
C LEU A 53 -6.38 20.24 -2.74
N LYS A 54 -6.12 19.45 -3.79
CA LYS A 54 -5.39 19.87 -4.97
C LYS A 54 -6.37 19.98 -6.12
N GLU A 55 -6.27 21.05 -6.90
CA GLU A 55 -7.03 21.16 -8.13
C GLU A 55 -6.59 20.07 -9.12
N GLY A 56 -7.58 19.40 -9.71
CA GLY A 56 -7.38 18.43 -10.79
C GLY A 56 -7.28 19.12 -12.13
N THR A 57 -6.77 18.42 -13.14
CA THR A 57 -6.60 18.95 -14.50
C THR A 57 -7.91 19.30 -15.21
N ASN A 58 -9.05 18.90 -14.65
CA ASN A 58 -10.40 19.18 -15.15
C ASN A 58 -11.15 20.21 -14.28
N GLY A 59 -10.43 21.01 -13.48
CA GLY A 59 -10.99 21.96 -12.52
C GLY A 59 -11.69 21.30 -11.31
N LYS A 60 -11.72 19.97 -11.22
CA LYS A 60 -12.29 19.26 -10.06
C LYS A 60 -11.25 19.08 -8.97
N TYR A 61 -11.58 19.48 -7.75
CA TYR A 61 -10.74 19.22 -6.58
C TYR A 61 -10.61 17.72 -6.29
N ARG A 62 -9.36 17.30 -6.05
CA ARG A 62 -8.98 15.97 -5.54
C ARG A 62 -8.30 16.13 -4.19
N ILE A 63 -8.32 15.07 -3.39
CA ILE A 63 -7.51 15.03 -2.17
C ILE A 63 -6.01 15.16 -2.50
N ASP A 64 -5.28 15.93 -1.69
CA ASP A 64 -3.83 15.87 -1.69
C ASP A 64 -3.37 14.78 -0.72
N SER A 65 -2.78 13.69 -1.23
CA SER A 65 -2.37 12.55 -0.40
C SER A 65 -1.31 12.90 0.63
N GLU A 66 -0.46 13.89 0.35
CA GLU A 66 0.57 14.36 1.28
C GLU A 66 -0.04 15.09 2.47
N SER A 67 -1.25 15.63 2.31
CA SER A 67 -2.03 16.30 3.35
C SER A 67 -2.78 15.33 4.29
N ALA A 68 -2.62 14.01 4.11
CA ALA A 68 -3.31 13.01 4.93
C ALA A 68 -3.02 13.21 6.43
N VAL A 69 -4.04 13.22 7.26
CA VAL A 69 -3.93 13.28 8.72
C VAL A 69 -3.71 11.85 9.21
N VAL A 70 -2.45 11.49 9.50
CA VAL A 70 -2.10 10.19 10.09
C VAL A 70 -2.19 10.31 11.61
N ASP A 71 -3.37 10.02 12.12
CA ASP A 71 -3.73 9.96 13.55
C ASP A 71 -3.93 8.51 14.04
N LYS A 72 -3.82 7.56 13.11
CA LYS A 72 -3.99 6.12 13.35
C LYS A 72 -3.14 5.31 12.38
N LEU A 73 -2.70 4.14 12.80
CA LEU A 73 -2.18 3.11 11.94
C LEU A 73 -3.32 2.21 11.49
N TYR A 74 -3.40 1.91 10.19
CA TYR A 74 -4.37 0.99 9.63
C TYR A 74 -3.68 -0.28 9.14
N ILE A 75 -4.19 -1.43 9.59
CA ILE A 75 -3.71 -2.75 9.17
C ILE A 75 -4.88 -3.49 8.53
N ASP A 76 -4.67 -3.90 7.28
CA ASP A 76 -5.63 -4.69 6.51
C ASP A 76 -5.22 -6.17 6.54
N MET A 77 -6.10 -7.03 7.06
CA MET A 77 -5.90 -8.47 7.21
C MET A 77 -6.96 -9.22 6.39
N ASP A 78 -7.08 -8.89 5.10
CA ASP A 78 -7.98 -9.55 4.16
C ASP A 78 -7.28 -10.71 3.41
N THR A 79 -8.05 -11.75 3.09
CA THR A 79 -7.61 -13.05 2.53
C THR A 79 -6.95 -13.03 1.15
N LYS A 80 -6.88 -11.89 0.45
CA LYS A 80 -6.55 -11.88 -0.99
C LYS A 80 -5.13 -12.32 -1.34
N ASP A 81 -4.20 -12.27 -0.38
CA ASP A 81 -2.78 -12.57 -0.59
C ASP A 81 -2.27 -13.81 0.18
N PHE A 82 -3.15 -14.58 0.81
CA PHE A 82 -2.74 -15.83 1.45
C PHE A 82 -2.52 -16.92 0.39
N VAL A 83 -1.28 -17.38 0.29
CA VAL A 83 -0.79 -18.41 -0.65
C VAL A 83 -1.59 -19.71 -0.59
N ASP A 84 -1.62 -20.43 -1.71
CA ASP A 84 -2.33 -21.69 -1.91
C ASP A 84 -2.09 -22.71 -0.80
N TYR A 85 -3.17 -23.35 -0.35
CA TYR A 85 -3.31 -23.92 1.00
C TYR A 85 -2.90 -25.38 1.11
N LYS A 86 -2.70 -26.07 -0.02
CA LYS A 86 -2.32 -27.48 -0.04
C LYS A 86 -0.94 -27.70 0.56
N ASP A 87 -0.01 -26.79 0.27
CA ASP A 87 1.37 -26.86 0.72
C ASP A 87 1.51 -26.58 2.24
N PHE A 88 0.58 -25.84 2.84
CA PHE A 88 0.66 -25.45 4.26
C PHE A 88 0.51 -26.64 5.22
N TYR A 89 -0.43 -27.55 4.97
CA TYR A 89 -0.65 -28.72 5.84
C TYR A 89 0.40 -29.81 5.66
N GLU A 90 0.92 -29.95 4.44
CA GLU A 90 2.02 -30.87 4.16
C GLU A 90 3.30 -30.43 4.90
N GLN A 91 3.48 -29.13 5.11
CA GLN A 91 4.65 -28.56 5.79
C GLN A 91 4.48 -28.34 7.30
N ASN A 92 3.25 -28.34 7.85
CA ASN A 92 3.00 -27.96 9.26
C ASN A 92 2.03 -28.92 9.98
N PRO A 93 2.43 -30.18 10.26
CA PRO A 93 1.56 -31.18 10.86
C PRO A 93 1.10 -30.84 12.28
N ASP A 94 1.85 -30.02 13.03
CA ASP A 94 1.50 -29.62 14.40
C ASP A 94 0.28 -28.69 14.46
N PHE A 95 -0.05 -27.99 13.37
CA PHE A 95 -1.28 -27.20 13.28
C PHE A 95 -2.54 -28.07 13.33
N LYS A 96 -2.47 -29.31 12.81
CA LYS A 96 -3.57 -30.28 12.88
C LYS A 96 -3.91 -30.64 14.33
N LYS A 97 -2.89 -30.80 15.19
CA LYS A 97 -3.06 -31.08 16.63
C LYS A 97 -3.65 -29.89 17.40
N ILE A 98 -3.29 -28.65 17.04
CA ILE A 98 -3.84 -27.44 17.66
C ILE A 98 -5.32 -27.27 17.28
N GLU A 99 -5.69 -27.50 16.01
CA GLU A 99 -7.08 -27.48 15.53
C GLU A 99 -7.95 -28.50 16.29
N GLU A 100 -7.42 -29.71 16.51
CA GLU A 100 -8.10 -30.76 17.30
C GLU A 100 -8.29 -30.35 18.77
N THR A 101 -7.31 -29.65 19.36
CA THR A 101 -7.33 -29.22 20.76
C THR A 101 -8.31 -28.06 20.99
N GLU A 102 -8.30 -27.04 20.12
CA GLU A 102 -9.23 -25.92 20.19
C GLU A 102 -10.68 -26.37 19.91
N THR A 103 -10.86 -27.31 18.98
CA THR A 103 -12.16 -27.96 18.74
C THR A 103 -12.68 -28.70 19.98
N LYS A 104 -11.79 -29.27 20.81
CA LYS A 104 -12.14 -29.95 22.05
C LYS A 104 -12.55 -28.97 23.15
N LYS A 105 -11.82 -27.87 23.35
CA LYS A 105 -12.20 -26.78 24.29
C LYS A 105 -13.52 -26.10 23.91
N LEU A 106 -13.75 -25.92 22.60
CA LEU A 106 -15.02 -25.39 22.09
C LEU A 106 -16.19 -26.36 22.30
N LYS A 107 -15.96 -27.68 22.33
CA LYS A 107 -17.00 -28.68 22.64
C LYS A 107 -17.44 -28.62 24.11
N GLU A 108 -16.57 -28.23 25.03
CA GLU A 108 -16.89 -28.13 26.47
C GLU A 108 -17.77 -26.92 26.81
N LYS A 109 -17.73 -25.83 26.01
CA LYS A 109 -18.63 -24.67 26.15
C LYS A 109 -20.01 -24.84 25.47
N LYS A 110 -20.33 -26.02 24.88
CA LYS A 110 -21.53 -26.23 24.05
C LYS A 110 -22.76 -26.70 24.81
N ASN A 111 -23.65 -25.76 25.13
CA ASN A 111 -25.09 -26.03 24.99
C ASN A 111 -25.83 -25.00 24.12
N LYS A 112 -25.24 -23.83 23.80
CA LYS A 112 -25.83 -22.86 22.85
C LYS A 112 -25.29 -22.90 21.42
N LEU A 113 -24.14 -23.54 21.16
CA LEU A 113 -23.47 -23.53 19.84
C LEU A 113 -23.66 -24.78 18.97
N LYS A 114 -24.43 -25.79 19.41
CA LYS A 114 -24.54 -27.11 18.73
C LYS A 114 -25.06 -27.04 17.28
N LYS A 115 -25.80 -25.99 16.89
CA LYS A 115 -26.29 -25.80 15.52
C LYS A 115 -25.20 -25.31 14.53
N TYR A 116 -24.15 -24.65 15.02
CA TYR A 116 -23.14 -24.01 14.16
C TYR A 116 -21.86 -24.83 13.97
N THR A 117 -21.65 -25.89 14.76
CA THR A 117 -20.38 -26.64 14.75
C THR A 117 -20.28 -27.77 13.72
N LYS A 118 -21.16 -27.82 12.72
CA LYS A 118 -21.04 -28.76 11.59
C LYS A 118 -20.29 -28.17 10.40
N GLU A 119 -20.24 -26.85 10.25
CA GLU A 119 -19.46 -26.21 9.19
C GLU A 119 -18.00 -26.05 9.63
N LYS A 120 -17.08 -26.72 8.93
CA LYS A 120 -15.65 -26.43 9.04
C LYS A 120 -15.42 -25.07 8.39
N LEU A 121 -14.88 -24.12 9.16
CA LEU A 121 -14.45 -22.86 8.59
C LEU A 121 -13.26 -23.08 7.65
N PRO A 122 -13.18 -22.33 6.54
CA PRO A 122 -11.96 -22.29 5.74
C PRO A 122 -10.77 -21.98 6.63
N ILE A 123 -9.70 -22.76 6.50
CA ILE A 123 -8.51 -22.66 7.36
C ILE A 123 -7.87 -21.27 7.26
N ALA A 124 -7.95 -20.65 6.08
CA ALA A 124 -7.60 -19.25 5.84
C ALA A 124 -8.22 -18.29 6.87
N GLU A 125 -9.52 -18.43 7.13
CA GLU A 125 -10.26 -17.57 8.05
C GLU A 125 -9.85 -17.85 9.50
N GLN A 126 -9.58 -19.12 9.84
CA GLN A 126 -9.09 -19.49 11.18
C GLN A 126 -7.69 -18.92 11.44
N LEU A 127 -6.79 -18.99 10.46
CA LEU A 127 -5.44 -18.43 10.56
C LEU A 127 -5.48 -16.91 10.69
N LEU A 128 -6.29 -16.23 9.85
CA LEU A 128 -6.49 -14.79 9.94
C LEU A 128 -7.00 -14.36 11.31
N TYR A 129 -8.01 -15.06 11.83
CA TYR A 129 -8.52 -14.81 13.16
C TYR A 129 -7.44 -15.03 14.23
N LYS A 130 -6.69 -16.14 14.15
CA LYS A 130 -5.58 -16.42 15.07
C LYS A 130 -4.58 -15.27 15.08
N LYS A 131 -4.19 -14.75 13.91
CA LYS A 131 -3.25 -13.63 13.79
C LYS A 131 -3.82 -12.31 14.30
N ALA A 132 -5.08 -12.01 13.99
CA ALA A 132 -5.78 -10.86 14.55
C ALA A 132 -5.84 -10.93 16.08
N TYR A 133 -6.09 -12.13 16.63
CA TYR A 133 -6.17 -12.40 18.07
C TYR A 133 -4.80 -12.35 18.75
N GLU A 134 -3.74 -12.89 18.14
CA GLU A 134 -2.36 -12.77 18.63
C GLU A 134 -1.94 -11.29 18.74
N LEU A 135 -2.23 -10.50 17.71
CA LEU A 135 -1.99 -9.05 17.75
C LEU A 135 -2.82 -8.37 18.84
N GLU A 136 -4.08 -8.77 18.98
CA GLU A 136 -4.98 -8.25 20.01
C GLU A 136 -4.41 -8.48 21.41
N LEU A 137 -3.89 -9.69 21.71
CA LEU A 137 -3.29 -9.99 23.02
C LEU A 137 -2.10 -9.07 23.34
N ILE A 138 -1.28 -8.74 22.34
CA ILE A 138 -0.15 -7.82 22.47
C ILE A 138 -0.65 -6.41 22.77
N LEU A 139 -1.58 -5.89 21.95
CA LEU A 139 -2.11 -4.54 22.11
C LEU A 139 -2.93 -4.37 23.39
N ARG A 140 -3.65 -5.42 23.83
CA ARG A 140 -4.42 -5.48 25.08
C ARG A 140 -3.51 -5.35 26.29
N LYS A 141 -2.37 -6.05 26.30
CA LYS A 141 -1.37 -5.98 27.38
C LYS A 141 -0.93 -4.55 27.68
N ASP A 142 -0.67 -3.77 26.63
CA ASP A 142 -0.21 -2.39 26.74
C ASP A 142 -1.36 -1.37 26.79
N LYS A 143 -2.62 -1.84 26.74
CA LYS A 143 -3.85 -1.03 26.72
C LYS A 143 -3.87 -0.01 25.57
N ILE A 144 -3.32 -0.37 24.41
CA ILE A 144 -3.27 0.50 23.23
C ILE A 144 -4.68 0.77 22.69
N LEU A 145 -5.01 2.02 22.43
CA LEU A 145 -6.30 2.48 21.91
C LEU A 145 -6.45 2.04 20.46
N ARG A 146 -7.49 1.25 20.19
CA ARG A 146 -7.70 0.62 18.88
C ARG A 146 -9.16 0.31 18.59
N ILE A 147 -9.45 0.02 17.33
CA ILE A 147 -10.74 -0.48 16.84
C ILE A 147 -10.46 -1.72 15.97
N TYR A 148 -11.06 -2.85 16.34
CA TYR A 148 -11.09 -4.04 15.49
C TYR A 148 -12.38 -4.10 14.70
N VAL A 149 -12.28 -4.46 13.42
CA VAL A 149 -13.42 -4.56 12.51
C VAL A 149 -13.32 -5.85 11.70
N TYR A 150 -14.42 -6.58 11.59
CA TYR A 150 -14.54 -7.70 10.66
C TYR A 150 -15.22 -7.23 9.36
N SER A 151 -14.52 -7.36 8.23
CA SER A 151 -14.94 -6.88 6.91
C SER A 151 -15.90 -7.84 6.17
N GLY A 152 -16.20 -8.98 6.80
CA GLY A 152 -16.88 -10.13 6.21
C GLY A 152 -15.95 -11.13 5.54
N GLY A 153 -14.67 -10.80 5.32
CA GLY A 153 -13.69 -11.73 4.72
C GLY A 153 -12.26 -11.55 5.21
N GLY A 154 -12.11 -10.82 6.30
CA GLY A 154 -10.85 -10.49 6.95
C GLY A 154 -11.08 -9.46 8.04
N PHE A 155 -9.97 -8.99 8.62
CA PHE A 155 -10.00 -8.05 9.74
C PHE A 155 -9.34 -6.74 9.35
N HIS A 156 -9.88 -5.64 9.85
CA HIS A 156 -9.21 -4.35 9.81
C HIS A 156 -8.91 -3.92 11.25
N LEU A 157 -7.72 -3.35 11.45
CA LEU A 157 -7.32 -2.76 12.72
C LEU A 157 -7.01 -1.29 12.51
N TYR A 158 -7.57 -0.44 13.37
CA TYR A 158 -7.20 0.97 13.50
C TYR A 158 -6.55 1.16 14.87
N SER A 159 -5.25 1.42 14.93
CA SER A 159 -4.51 1.70 16.18
C SER A 159 -4.17 3.19 16.26
N TYR A 160 -4.60 3.88 17.31
CA TYR A 160 -4.41 5.33 17.41
C TYR A 160 -2.97 5.68 17.81
N ILE A 161 -2.37 6.64 17.11
CA ILE A 161 -0.98 7.04 17.34
C ILE A 161 -0.88 8.38 18.09
N GLY A 162 0.16 8.49 18.92
CA GLY A 162 0.41 9.66 19.76
C GLY A 162 1.44 10.64 19.19
N ASN A 163 2.16 10.27 18.13
CA ASN A 163 3.08 11.15 17.41
C ASN A 163 2.49 11.55 16.05
N ARG A 164 2.93 12.70 15.52
CA ARG A 164 2.58 13.14 14.16
C ARG A 164 3.80 12.90 13.27
N PRO A 165 3.77 11.88 12.40
CA PRO A 165 4.92 11.57 11.58
C PRO A 165 5.16 12.66 10.54
N GLU A 166 6.42 13.07 10.38
CA GLU A 166 6.84 13.95 9.29
C GLU A 166 6.77 13.20 7.96
N ASN A 167 7.33 11.97 7.93
CA ASN A 167 7.30 11.09 6.77
C ASN A 167 6.24 9.99 6.93
N LYS A 168 4.98 10.41 6.79
CA LYS A 168 3.77 9.58 6.94
C LYS A 168 3.85 8.21 6.27
N LYS A 169 4.36 8.15 5.03
CA LYS A 169 4.43 6.90 4.25
C LYS A 169 5.48 5.94 4.84
N TYR A 170 6.63 6.47 5.22
CA TYR A 170 7.72 5.68 5.79
C TYR A 170 7.36 5.19 7.19
N PHE A 171 6.81 6.09 8.00
CA PHE A 171 6.23 5.77 9.30
C PHE A 171 5.24 4.61 9.22
N CYS A 172 4.22 4.70 8.35
CA CYS A 172 3.22 3.65 8.21
C CYS A 172 3.84 2.30 7.81
N ARG A 173 4.84 2.31 6.93
CA ARG A 173 5.56 1.10 6.54
C ARG A 173 6.32 0.48 7.72
N ASN A 174 7.14 1.27 8.40
CA ASN A 174 7.97 0.79 9.50
C ASN A 174 7.12 0.31 10.68
N ALA A 175 6.03 1.02 10.95
CA ALA A 175 5.06 0.61 11.96
C ALA A 175 4.43 -0.75 11.62
N VAL A 176 4.02 -0.98 10.37
CA VAL A 176 3.49 -2.28 9.94
C VAL A 176 4.57 -3.38 9.96
N ASP A 177 5.79 -3.07 9.53
CA ASP A 177 6.91 -4.03 9.59
C ASP A 177 7.25 -4.39 11.05
N TYR A 178 7.20 -3.44 11.98
CA TYR A 178 7.37 -3.69 13.41
C TYR A 178 6.27 -4.61 13.96
N ILE A 179 5.01 -4.30 13.65
CA ILE A 179 3.90 -5.14 14.12
C ILE A 179 4.01 -6.54 13.49
N ASN A 180 4.50 -6.66 12.24
CA ASN A 180 4.68 -7.96 11.58
C ASN A 180 5.70 -8.78 12.37
N LYS A 181 6.80 -8.17 12.82
CA LYS A 181 7.79 -8.83 13.68
C LYS A 181 7.23 -9.25 15.04
N LEU A 182 6.27 -8.51 15.59
CA LEU A 182 5.62 -8.86 16.86
C LEU A 182 4.74 -10.12 16.74
N VAL A 183 4.09 -10.32 15.59
CA VAL A 183 3.09 -11.39 15.37
C VAL A 183 3.67 -12.58 14.59
N CYS A 184 4.67 -12.35 13.74
CA CYS A 184 5.49 -13.36 13.07
C CYS A 184 6.80 -13.52 13.83
N LYS A 185 6.78 -14.29 14.93
CA LYS A 185 7.98 -14.51 15.77
C LYS A 185 9.08 -15.28 15.05
N ASP A 186 8.73 -16.01 13.99
CA ASP A 186 9.65 -16.70 13.12
C ASP A 186 9.37 -16.25 11.68
N GLU A 187 10.41 -16.01 10.90
CA GLU A 187 10.29 -15.88 9.45
C GLU A 187 9.78 -17.22 8.92
N GLU A 188 8.46 -17.45 8.97
CA GLU A 188 7.84 -18.60 8.32
C GLU A 188 8.17 -18.49 6.84
N LYS A 189 9.25 -19.16 6.44
CA LYS A 189 9.67 -19.25 5.05
C LYS A 189 8.77 -20.28 4.41
N TYR A 190 8.17 -19.92 3.30
CA TYR A 190 7.44 -20.84 2.45
C TYR A 190 7.99 -20.74 1.04
N THR A 191 7.98 -21.85 0.33
CA THR A 191 8.33 -21.88 -1.09
C THR A 191 7.08 -21.57 -1.89
N ASP A 192 7.11 -20.53 -2.73
CA ASP A 192 5.97 -20.22 -3.61
C ASP A 192 5.84 -21.25 -4.74
N ILE A 193 4.76 -21.15 -5.53
CA ILE A 193 4.47 -22.04 -6.66
C ILE A 193 5.58 -22.07 -7.74
N ASN A 194 6.53 -21.13 -7.70
CA ASN A 194 7.66 -21.06 -8.62
C ASN A 194 8.97 -21.54 -7.97
N GLY A 195 8.91 -22.20 -6.81
CA GLY A 195 10.12 -22.67 -6.11
C GLY A 195 10.87 -21.56 -5.38
N LYS A 196 10.32 -20.34 -5.26
CA LYS A 196 11.01 -19.22 -4.61
C LYS A 196 10.68 -19.16 -3.13
N GLU A 197 11.71 -19.21 -2.29
CA GLU A 197 11.57 -18.96 -0.85
C GLU A 197 11.05 -17.54 -0.60
N ARG A 198 9.97 -17.44 0.16
CA ARG A 198 9.34 -16.19 0.57
C ARG A 198 9.12 -16.19 2.07
N ILE A 199 9.32 -15.03 2.68
CA ILE A 199 8.94 -14.81 4.07
C ILE A 199 7.43 -14.56 4.09
N ARG A 200 6.72 -15.33 4.90
CA ARG A 200 5.28 -15.17 5.11
C ARG A 200 5.01 -13.86 5.82
N LYS A 201 4.68 -12.83 5.04
CA LYS A 201 4.10 -11.60 5.56
C LYS A 201 2.60 -11.81 5.66
N ILE A 202 2.06 -11.67 6.87
CA ILE A 202 0.62 -11.80 7.12
C ILE A 202 -0.12 -10.60 6.52
N TRP A 203 0.54 -9.45 6.44
CA TRP A 203 -0.08 -8.21 6.00
C TRP A 203 0.60 -7.67 4.74
N ASP A 204 -0.22 -7.19 3.81
CA ASP A 204 0.26 -6.57 2.58
C ASP A 204 1.11 -5.34 2.93
N PRO A 205 2.44 -5.36 2.71
CA PRO A 205 3.30 -4.22 2.99
C PRO A 205 2.98 -3.02 2.08
N HIS A 206 2.20 -3.21 1.01
CA HIS A 206 1.72 -2.14 0.14
C HIS A 206 0.43 -1.46 0.63
N SER A 207 -0.34 -2.11 1.49
CA SER A 207 -1.56 -1.54 2.10
C SER A 207 -1.29 -0.27 2.93
N PRO A 208 -0.32 -0.25 3.86
CA PRO A 208 0.01 0.95 4.64
C PRO A 208 0.75 2.03 3.83
N LEU A 209 1.35 1.67 2.69
CA LEU A 209 2.07 2.61 1.82
C LEU A 209 1.15 3.55 1.04
N LYS A 210 -0.16 3.26 0.99
CA LYS A 210 -1.15 4.10 0.33
C LYS A 210 -1.79 5.00 1.38
N LEU A 211 -1.31 6.23 1.52
CA LEU A 211 -1.99 7.27 2.32
C LEU A 211 -3.42 7.57 1.81
N SER A 212 -3.77 7.04 0.64
CA SER A 212 -5.11 7.06 0.07
C SER A 212 -5.90 5.75 0.26
N GLN A 213 -5.51 4.89 1.22
CA GLN A 213 -6.12 3.58 1.45
C GLN A 213 -7.61 3.74 1.77
N MET A 214 -8.41 2.85 1.20
CA MET A 214 -9.85 2.79 1.39
C MET A 214 -10.20 1.58 2.25
N ALA A 215 -11.06 1.79 3.24
CA ALA A 215 -11.58 0.72 4.10
C ALA A 215 -13.11 0.71 4.05
N ARG A 216 -13.70 -0.47 4.27
CA ARG A 216 -15.16 -0.61 4.32
C ARG A 216 -15.73 0.12 5.53
N VAL A 217 -16.85 0.82 5.35
CA VAL A 217 -17.50 1.57 6.43
C VAL A 217 -18.14 0.61 7.43
N ILE A 218 -17.88 0.79 8.73
CA ILE A 218 -18.50 0.00 9.81
C ILE A 218 -20.03 0.19 9.77
N GLY A 219 -20.78 -0.89 9.99
CA GLY A 219 -22.24 -0.93 9.93
C GLY A 219 -22.82 -1.07 8.52
N THR A 220 -21.99 -1.14 7.48
CA THR A 220 -22.45 -1.33 6.09
C THR A 220 -22.44 -2.79 5.67
N TYR A 221 -23.46 -3.18 4.91
CA TYR A 221 -23.62 -4.51 4.36
C TYR A 221 -22.71 -4.73 3.15
N ASN A 222 -22.09 -5.89 3.07
CA ASN A 222 -21.32 -6.35 1.93
C ASN A 222 -22.18 -7.26 1.06
N PRO A 223 -22.68 -6.81 -0.12
CA PRO A 223 -23.59 -7.61 -0.94
C PRO A 223 -22.96 -8.92 -1.42
N LYS A 224 -21.64 -8.91 -1.68
CA LYS A 224 -20.90 -10.10 -2.13
C LYS A 224 -20.77 -11.16 -1.04
N ARG A 225 -20.44 -10.74 0.19
CA ARG A 225 -20.18 -11.65 1.32
C ARG A 225 -21.42 -11.93 2.18
N LYS A 226 -22.51 -11.18 1.98
CA LYS A 226 -23.76 -11.25 2.74
C LYS A 226 -23.58 -11.07 4.25
N LEU A 227 -22.69 -10.14 4.63
CA LEU A 227 -22.32 -9.84 6.01
C LEU A 227 -22.15 -8.34 6.19
N PHE A 228 -22.42 -7.84 7.38
CA PHE A 228 -22.13 -6.47 7.79
C PHE A 228 -20.66 -6.31 8.19
N CYS A 229 -20.09 -5.15 7.84
CA CYS A 229 -18.80 -4.70 8.35
C CYS A 229 -18.95 -4.37 9.84
N THR A 230 -18.45 -5.22 10.72
CA THR A 230 -18.86 -5.23 12.13
C THR A 230 -17.70 -4.85 13.04
N SER A 231 -17.92 -3.89 13.95
CA SER A 231 -16.93 -3.55 14.99
C SER A 231 -16.91 -4.65 16.05
N LEU A 232 -15.72 -5.02 16.52
CA LEU A 232 -15.54 -6.09 17.50
C LEU A 232 -15.13 -5.53 18.86
N ASP A 233 -15.70 -6.09 19.93
CA ASP A 233 -15.23 -5.88 21.30
C ASP A 233 -14.29 -7.02 21.77
N GLU A 234 -13.81 -6.95 23.02
CA GLU A 234 -12.93 -7.99 23.58
C GLU A 234 -13.64 -9.35 23.68
N HIS A 235 -14.94 -9.35 23.98
CA HIS A 235 -15.72 -10.58 24.10
C HIS A 235 -15.87 -11.27 22.75
N ASP A 236 -16.13 -10.51 21.68
CA ASP A 236 -16.24 -11.06 20.33
C ASP A 236 -14.95 -11.76 19.89
N LEU A 237 -13.82 -11.12 20.17
CA LEU A 237 -12.49 -11.66 19.87
C LEU A 237 -12.24 -12.92 20.70
N ASP A 238 -12.55 -12.94 21.99
CA ASP A 238 -12.35 -14.11 22.85
C ASP A 238 -13.30 -15.30 22.50
N MET A 239 -14.46 -15.02 21.90
CA MET A 239 -15.44 -16.04 21.48
C MET A 239 -15.12 -16.69 20.14
N GLY A 240 -14.30 -16.03 19.30
CA GLY A 240 -13.75 -16.59 18.09
C GLY A 240 -14.51 -16.29 16.79
N ILE A 241 -13.90 -16.66 15.67
CA ILE A 241 -14.36 -16.32 14.31
C ILE A 241 -15.80 -16.77 14.00
N MET A 242 -16.26 -17.92 14.53
CA MET A 242 -17.64 -18.36 14.33
C MET A 242 -18.65 -17.40 14.96
N TRP A 243 -18.35 -16.93 16.17
CA TRP A 243 -19.19 -15.94 16.86
C TRP A 243 -19.21 -14.62 16.09
N ILE A 244 -18.04 -14.16 15.66
CA ILE A 244 -17.89 -12.93 14.86
C ILE A 244 -18.72 -13.00 13.57
N LYS A 245 -18.74 -14.14 12.86
CA LYS A 245 -19.56 -14.32 11.65
C LYS A 245 -21.05 -14.33 11.94
N ILE A 246 -21.48 -14.88 13.09
CA ILE A 246 -22.88 -14.84 13.52
C ILE A 246 -23.28 -13.40 13.80
N LYS A 247 -22.46 -12.68 14.60
CA LYS A 247 -22.68 -11.27 14.92
C LYS A 247 -22.75 -10.40 13.67
N ALA A 248 -21.87 -10.66 12.69
CA ALA A 248 -21.84 -9.94 11.41
C ALA A 248 -23.03 -10.21 10.48
N LYS A 249 -24.00 -11.05 10.87
CA LYS A 249 -25.30 -11.15 10.16
C LYS A 249 -26.28 -10.06 10.55
N GLU A 250 -26.02 -9.37 11.65
CA GLU A 250 -26.87 -8.30 12.18
C GLU A 250 -26.15 -6.95 12.02
N GLN A 251 -26.93 -5.90 11.77
CA GLN A 251 -26.36 -4.57 11.60
C GLN A 251 -26.02 -3.98 12.97
N GLU A 252 -24.76 -3.61 13.17
CA GLU A 252 -24.32 -2.87 14.34
C GLU A 252 -23.78 -1.50 13.94
N ASN A 253 -24.37 -0.45 14.51
CA ASN A 253 -23.96 0.95 14.27
C ASN A 253 -23.02 1.49 15.37
N LYS A 254 -22.68 0.66 16.35
CA LYS A 254 -21.78 1.01 17.44
C LYS A 254 -20.33 0.70 17.05
N ILE A 255 -19.44 1.64 17.33
CA ILE A 255 -17.99 1.44 17.20
C ILE A 255 -17.43 1.14 18.59
N HIS A 256 -16.76 0.00 18.72
CA HIS A 256 -16.12 -0.43 19.96
C HIS A 256 -14.68 0.05 19.99
N TYR A 257 -14.38 0.97 20.91
CA TYR A 257 -13.03 1.45 21.17
C TYR A 257 -12.43 0.62 22.29
N LEU A 258 -11.31 -0.05 22.01
CA LEU A 258 -10.59 -0.91 22.94
C LEU A 258 -9.32 -0.22 23.41
N GLY A 259 -8.96 -0.37 24.69
CA GLY A 259 -7.79 0.29 25.27
C GLY A 259 -7.97 1.79 25.53
N LYS A 260 -6.91 2.44 26.01
CA LYS A 260 -6.92 3.85 26.45
C LYS A 260 -5.65 4.62 26.13
N LYS A 261 -4.54 3.94 25.82
CA LYS A 261 -3.22 4.57 25.57
C LYS A 261 -2.97 4.75 24.08
N LEU A 262 -2.43 5.87 23.66
CA LEU A 262 -1.97 6.03 22.28
C LEU A 262 -0.70 5.20 22.05
N MET A 263 -0.53 4.69 20.84
CA MET A 263 0.70 4.04 20.40
C MET A 263 1.73 5.12 20.05
N TYR A 264 2.91 5.05 20.65
CA TYR A 264 4.01 5.96 20.36
C TYR A 264 5.10 5.18 19.63
N PHE A 265 5.58 5.76 18.55
CA PHE A 265 6.79 5.29 17.87
C PHE A 265 7.87 6.33 18.10
N ASP A 266 9.11 5.88 18.28
CA ASP A 266 10.23 6.81 18.38
C ASP A 266 10.56 7.44 17.01
N GLU A 267 11.45 8.43 17.02
CA GLU A 267 11.87 9.14 15.82
C GLU A 267 12.48 8.22 14.75
N SER A 268 13.05 7.06 15.11
CA SER A 268 13.66 6.14 14.13
C SER A 268 12.64 5.58 13.13
N TYR A 269 11.35 5.63 13.45
CA TYR A 269 10.27 5.27 12.53
C TYR A 269 9.99 6.35 11.48
N ASP A 270 10.34 7.60 11.78
CA ASP A 270 10.30 8.75 10.86
C ASP A 270 11.66 9.01 10.20
N ARG A 271 12.76 8.51 10.80
CA ARG A 271 14.10 8.75 10.30
C ARG A 271 14.30 8.06 8.98
N SER A 272 14.93 8.85 8.14
CA SER A 272 15.22 8.55 6.76
C SER A 272 16.70 8.24 6.59
N ASP A 273 17.42 8.01 7.68
CA ASP A 273 18.81 7.52 7.76
C ASP A 273 18.97 6.12 7.15
N ILE A 274 17.92 5.30 7.16
CA ILE A 274 17.86 4.08 6.34
C ILE A 274 17.96 4.41 4.84
N LEU A 275 17.50 5.59 4.39
CA LEU A 275 17.72 6.03 3.01
C LEU A 275 19.16 6.47 2.74
N GLU A 276 19.87 7.03 3.73
CA GLU A 276 21.32 7.28 3.64
C GLU A 276 22.09 5.97 3.51
N LYS A 277 21.74 4.96 4.32
CA LYS A 277 22.33 3.62 4.18
C LYS A 277 21.95 2.95 2.86
N CYS A 278 20.72 3.16 2.37
CA CYS A 278 20.32 2.68 1.05
C CYS A 278 21.03 3.42 -0.08
N SER A 279 21.30 4.73 0.03
CA SER A 279 22.08 5.48 -0.97
C SER A 279 23.52 5.01 -0.99
N GLU A 280 24.16 4.80 0.16
CA GLU A 280 25.52 4.22 0.24
C GLU A 280 25.57 2.80 -0.37
N ILE A 281 24.60 1.93 -0.05
CA ILE A 281 24.52 0.58 -0.63
C ILE A 281 24.20 0.62 -2.12
N LEU A 282 23.42 1.61 -2.59
CA LEU A 282 23.12 1.81 -4.01
C LEU A 282 24.34 2.35 -4.76
N GLU A 283 25.07 3.30 -4.21
CA GLU A 283 26.33 3.83 -4.76
C GLU A 283 27.37 2.71 -4.94
N LEU A 284 27.61 1.93 -3.87
CA LEU A 284 28.54 0.79 -3.90
C LEU A 284 28.15 -0.30 -4.91
N ASN A 285 26.85 -0.48 -5.18
CA ASN A 285 26.37 -1.43 -6.19
C ASN A 285 26.31 -0.86 -7.61
N LEU A 286 26.35 0.46 -7.79
CA LEU A 286 26.27 1.12 -9.08
C LEU A 286 27.65 1.33 -9.72
N GLU A 287 28.73 1.29 -8.95
CA GLU A 287 30.11 1.36 -9.46
C GLU A 287 30.55 0.08 -10.22
N ASN A 288 29.95 -1.08 -9.90
CA ASN A 288 30.22 -2.37 -10.57
C ASN A 288 29.49 -2.52 -11.92
N TYR A 289 29.69 -1.55 -12.81
CA TYR A 289 28.83 -1.29 -13.97
C TYR A 289 29.11 -2.17 -15.22
N SER A 290 28.13 -2.23 -16.12
CA SER A 290 28.29 -2.75 -17.50
C SER A 290 28.98 -1.67 -18.34
N SER A 291 30.28 -1.83 -18.60
CA SER A 291 31.14 -0.91 -19.39
C SER A 291 30.39 -0.19 -20.52
N ASP A 292 29.62 -0.93 -21.31
CA ASP A 292 29.06 -0.47 -22.58
C ASP A 292 28.12 0.75 -22.50
N ILE A 293 27.22 0.82 -21.49
CA ILE A 293 26.29 1.97 -21.39
C ILE A 293 27.02 3.21 -20.89
N LYS A 294 28.01 3.02 -20.01
CA LYS A 294 28.82 4.11 -19.47
C LYS A 294 29.66 4.69 -20.60
N GLU A 295 30.36 3.83 -21.33
CA GLU A 295 31.17 4.20 -22.49
C GLU A 295 30.33 4.91 -23.55
N LEU A 296 29.14 4.39 -23.87
CA LEU A 296 28.24 5.04 -24.82
C LEU A 296 27.84 6.44 -24.34
N LEU A 297 27.38 6.60 -23.11
CA LEU A 297 26.95 7.91 -22.60
C LEU A 297 28.11 8.90 -22.53
N GLU A 298 29.31 8.47 -22.12
CA GLU A 298 30.50 9.31 -22.10
C GLU A 298 30.92 9.70 -23.54
N SER A 299 30.79 8.80 -24.51
CA SER A 299 31.03 9.11 -25.94
C SER A 299 30.02 10.11 -26.53
N LEU A 300 28.83 10.20 -25.92
CA LEU A 300 27.78 11.15 -26.26
C LEU A 300 27.87 12.45 -25.44
N GLY A 301 28.94 12.65 -24.68
CA GLY A 301 29.18 13.86 -23.90
C GLY A 301 28.49 13.92 -22.53
N ILE A 302 27.90 12.81 -22.06
CA ILE A 302 27.28 12.73 -20.73
C ILE A 302 28.23 12.00 -19.79
N LEU A 303 28.85 12.74 -18.88
CA LEU A 303 29.77 12.17 -17.91
C LEU A 303 29.00 11.30 -16.90
N TRP A 304 29.39 10.03 -16.75
CA TRP A 304 28.68 9.09 -15.89
C TRP A 304 28.57 9.59 -14.44
N LYS A 305 29.60 10.27 -13.94
CA LYS A 305 29.63 10.86 -12.59
C LYS A 305 28.49 11.88 -12.38
N GLU A 306 28.06 12.57 -13.43
CA GLU A 306 27.04 13.63 -13.39
C GLU A 306 25.60 13.06 -13.48
N ILE A 307 25.45 11.80 -13.87
CA ILE A 307 24.14 11.16 -13.94
C ILE A 307 23.61 10.89 -12.52
N PRO A 308 22.38 11.33 -12.18
CA PRO A 308 21.77 11.06 -10.88
C PRO A 308 21.64 9.56 -10.59
N LEU A 309 21.80 9.16 -9.32
CA LEU A 309 21.75 7.75 -8.90
C LEU A 309 20.45 7.05 -9.31
N CYS A 310 19.32 7.76 -9.31
CA CYS A 310 18.04 7.21 -9.78
C CYS A 310 18.06 6.84 -11.27
N MET A 311 18.71 7.64 -12.11
CA MET A 311 18.85 7.35 -13.54
C MET A 311 19.88 6.25 -13.76
N LYS A 312 20.99 6.24 -13.01
CA LYS A 312 21.95 5.13 -13.00
C LYS A 312 21.27 3.80 -12.65
N TYR A 313 20.39 3.80 -11.64
CA TYR A 313 19.59 2.63 -11.28
C TYR A 313 18.71 2.17 -12.44
N PHE A 314 17.95 3.06 -13.09
CA PHE A 314 17.11 2.67 -14.22
C PHE A 314 17.92 2.17 -15.41
N LEU A 315 19.02 2.83 -15.76
CA LEU A 315 19.93 2.40 -16.82
C LEU A 315 20.55 1.02 -16.53
N LYS A 316 20.63 0.60 -15.26
CA LYS A 316 21.11 -0.75 -14.87
C LYS A 316 20.04 -1.84 -15.00
N GLN A 317 18.74 -1.51 -14.97
CA GLN A 317 17.65 -2.50 -14.97
C GLN A 317 17.40 -3.10 -16.36
N LYS A 318 18.43 -3.76 -16.95
CA LYS A 318 18.34 -4.44 -18.24
C LYS A 318 17.04 -5.26 -18.29
N GLN A 319 16.21 -4.94 -19.27
CA GLN A 319 15.00 -5.67 -19.65
C GLN A 319 13.84 -5.66 -18.62
N LYS A 320 13.96 -4.96 -17.49
CA LYS A 320 12.92 -4.95 -16.43
C LYS A 320 12.12 -3.65 -16.32
N LEU A 321 12.50 -2.60 -17.05
CA LEU A 321 11.86 -1.29 -16.99
C LEU A 321 10.39 -1.28 -17.43
N ASN A 322 9.51 -0.71 -16.61
CA ASN A 322 8.10 -0.49 -16.94
C ASN A 322 7.92 0.75 -17.85
N TYR A 323 6.68 1.03 -18.28
CA TYR A 323 6.41 2.15 -19.20
C TYR A 323 6.86 3.52 -18.66
N ASN A 324 6.59 3.80 -17.38
CA ASN A 324 6.92 5.10 -16.80
C ASN A 324 8.43 5.27 -16.61
N GLU A 325 9.13 4.21 -16.23
CA GLU A 325 10.59 4.25 -16.05
C GLU A 325 11.31 4.46 -17.39
N ARG A 326 10.81 3.83 -18.46
CA ARG A 326 11.31 4.07 -19.83
C ARG A 326 11.11 5.53 -20.25
N TYR A 327 9.94 6.08 -19.97
CA TYR A 327 9.64 7.48 -20.26
C TYR A 327 10.56 8.44 -19.49
N LEU A 328 10.80 8.19 -18.19
CA LEU A 328 11.72 9.00 -17.37
C LEU A 328 13.15 9.00 -17.93
N ILE A 329 13.66 7.85 -18.39
CA ILE A 329 14.98 7.76 -19.03
C ILE A 329 15.03 8.61 -20.30
N ILE A 330 14.00 8.53 -21.15
CA ILE A 330 13.95 9.28 -22.40
C ILE A 330 13.94 10.78 -22.14
N THR A 331 13.10 11.26 -21.23
CA THR A 331 13.04 12.67 -20.86
C THR A 331 14.37 13.16 -20.27
N PHE A 332 15.02 12.34 -19.44
CA PHE A 332 16.33 12.66 -18.88
C PHE A 332 17.41 12.78 -19.98
N LEU A 333 17.53 11.78 -20.85
CA LEU A 333 18.53 11.77 -21.92
C LEU A 333 18.31 12.91 -22.93
N TYR A 334 17.06 13.20 -23.26
CA TYR A 334 16.70 14.32 -24.12
C TYR A 334 17.13 15.66 -23.51
N ARG A 335 16.97 15.83 -22.19
CA ARG A 335 17.44 17.03 -21.46
C ARG A 335 18.94 17.13 -21.35
N CYS A 336 19.65 16.01 -21.42
CA CYS A 336 21.10 16.01 -21.56
C CYS A 336 21.55 16.40 -22.98
N GLY A 337 20.64 16.79 -23.86
CA GLY A 337 20.92 17.24 -25.22
C GLY A 337 20.96 16.12 -26.26
N LEU A 338 20.63 14.88 -25.90
CA LEU A 338 20.67 13.78 -26.86
C LEU A 338 19.54 13.84 -27.88
N SER A 339 19.92 13.61 -29.14
CA SER A 339 18.98 13.43 -30.24
C SER A 339 18.17 12.13 -30.08
N LYS A 340 17.05 12.05 -30.81
CA LYS A 340 16.20 10.85 -30.84
C LYS A 340 16.98 9.60 -31.23
N LYS A 341 17.94 9.73 -32.16
CA LYS A 341 18.77 8.61 -32.63
C LYS A 341 19.67 8.10 -31.51
N GLU A 342 20.33 9.00 -30.79
CA GLU A 342 21.23 8.66 -29.69
C GLU A 342 20.47 8.04 -28.51
N ILE A 343 19.30 8.58 -28.17
CA ILE A 343 18.42 7.98 -27.15
C ILE A 343 18.06 6.55 -27.52
N ILE A 344 17.75 6.26 -28.80
CA ILE A 344 17.44 4.91 -29.25
C ILE A 344 18.65 3.97 -29.07
N GLU A 345 19.87 4.43 -29.35
CA GLU A 345 21.08 3.64 -29.12
C GLU A 345 21.26 3.29 -27.64
N VAL A 346 21.04 4.24 -26.73
CA VAL A 346 21.06 3.97 -25.28
C VAL A 346 19.96 2.97 -24.90
N LEU A 347 18.74 3.14 -25.43
CA LEU A 347 17.62 2.25 -25.11
C LEU A 347 17.84 0.81 -25.61
N LYS A 348 18.52 0.62 -26.74
CA LYS A 348 18.87 -0.72 -27.26
C LYS A 348 19.73 -1.52 -26.28
N LEU A 349 20.59 -0.85 -25.51
CA LEU A 349 21.46 -1.50 -24.53
C LEU A 349 20.70 -1.95 -23.26
N ILE A 350 19.55 -1.33 -22.95
CA ILE A 350 18.80 -1.58 -21.71
C ILE A 350 17.44 -2.25 -21.91
N LEU A 351 16.87 -2.25 -23.12
CA LEU A 351 15.57 -2.83 -23.43
C LEU A 351 15.68 -4.05 -24.34
N THR A 352 14.74 -4.99 -24.20
CA THR A 352 14.53 -6.03 -25.21
C THR A 352 14.01 -5.42 -26.50
N PRO A 353 14.21 -6.07 -27.68
CA PRO A 353 13.68 -5.57 -28.95
C PRO A 353 12.18 -5.24 -28.91
N ASP A 354 11.37 -6.09 -28.27
CA ASP A 354 9.93 -5.88 -28.11
C ASP A 354 9.61 -4.63 -27.25
N ARG A 355 10.29 -4.46 -26.11
CA ARG A 355 10.10 -3.28 -25.27
C ARG A 355 10.60 -2.03 -25.95
N LEU A 356 11.74 -2.09 -26.65
CA LEU A 356 12.27 -0.99 -27.44
C LEU A 356 11.25 -0.58 -28.50
N TYR A 357 10.70 -1.54 -29.24
CA TYR A 357 9.68 -1.32 -30.24
C TYR A 357 8.45 -0.62 -29.67
N HIS A 358 7.90 -1.11 -28.57
CA HIS A 358 6.78 -0.48 -27.88
C HIS A 358 7.10 0.93 -27.38
N THR A 359 8.34 1.19 -26.98
CA THR A 359 8.77 2.50 -26.48
C THR A 359 8.89 3.49 -27.64
N CYS A 360 9.55 3.09 -28.71
CA CYS A 360 9.79 3.94 -29.87
C CYS A 360 8.53 4.15 -30.72
N GLY A 361 7.68 3.13 -30.84
CA GLY A 361 6.42 3.22 -31.58
C GLY A 361 5.42 4.17 -30.95
N VAL A 362 5.43 4.27 -29.63
CA VAL A 362 4.57 5.16 -28.85
C VAL A 362 5.12 6.59 -28.80
N ILE A 363 6.44 6.76 -28.61
CA ILE A 363 7.03 8.08 -28.34
C ILE A 363 7.46 8.81 -29.62
N PHE A 364 7.77 8.09 -30.70
CA PHE A 364 8.35 8.67 -31.92
C PHE A 364 7.48 8.48 -33.17
N ASN A 365 6.16 8.33 -33.00
CA ASN A 365 5.14 8.43 -34.06
C ASN A 365 5.32 7.51 -35.28
N LYS A 366 5.89 6.31 -35.13
CA LYS A 366 5.86 5.29 -36.21
C LYS A 366 4.63 4.36 -36.16
N TYR A 367 3.85 4.39 -35.09
CA TYR A 367 2.63 3.59 -34.94
C TYR A 367 1.42 4.50 -34.75
N ARG A 368 0.33 4.28 -35.50
CA ARG A 368 -0.99 4.80 -35.13
C ARG A 368 -1.42 4.07 -33.85
N PRO A 369 -1.42 4.71 -32.67
CA PRO A 369 -1.90 4.07 -31.47
C PRO A 369 -3.40 3.79 -31.62
N THR A 370 -3.91 2.77 -30.94
CA THR A 370 -5.38 2.62 -30.81
C THR A 370 -5.97 3.89 -30.18
N SER A 371 -7.23 4.22 -30.45
CA SER A 371 -7.90 5.44 -29.95
C SER A 371 -7.76 5.66 -28.43
N ARG A 372 -7.65 4.56 -27.66
CA ARG A 372 -7.41 4.59 -26.20
C ARG A 372 -5.96 4.92 -25.81
N GLN A 373 -4.98 4.52 -26.61
CA GLN A 373 -3.56 4.84 -26.43
C GLN A 373 -3.23 6.26 -26.92
N LYS A 374 -3.90 6.72 -27.99
CA LYS A 374 -3.80 8.10 -28.50
C LYS A 374 -4.03 9.14 -27.40
N SER A 375 -5.14 9.03 -26.67
CA SER A 375 -5.48 9.96 -25.58
C SER A 375 -4.47 10.03 -24.41
N ARG A 376 -3.62 9.02 -24.22
CA ARG A 376 -2.60 8.99 -23.15
C ARG A 376 -1.22 9.39 -23.64
N VAL A 377 -0.95 9.19 -24.92
CA VAL A 377 0.37 9.37 -25.54
C VAL A 377 0.43 10.74 -26.19
N GLU A 378 -0.54 11.11 -27.04
CA GLU A 378 -0.64 12.45 -27.65
C GLU A 378 -0.74 13.54 -26.55
N TYR A 379 -1.40 13.24 -25.42
CA TYR A 379 -1.50 14.15 -24.26
C TYR A 379 -0.21 14.23 -23.40
N GLN A 380 0.78 13.36 -23.62
CA GLN A 380 2.02 13.30 -22.83
C GLN A 380 3.29 13.58 -23.63
N THR A 381 3.27 13.45 -24.95
CA THR A 381 4.44 13.74 -25.81
C THR A 381 4.31 15.08 -26.51
N ASP A 382 3.14 15.43 -27.06
CA ASP A 382 3.01 16.66 -27.85
C ASP A 382 2.89 17.88 -26.92
N ASP A 383 2.09 17.80 -25.86
CA ASP A 383 2.00 18.87 -24.85
C ASP A 383 3.28 19.08 -24.01
N ILE A 384 4.17 18.08 -23.91
CA ILE A 384 5.38 18.20 -23.07
C ILE A 384 6.61 18.63 -23.89
N ILE A 385 6.69 18.21 -25.16
CA ILE A 385 7.77 18.58 -26.05
C ILE A 385 7.49 19.94 -26.72
N GLU A 386 6.23 20.29 -27.00
CA GLU A 386 5.88 21.58 -27.62
C GLU A 386 5.51 22.68 -26.61
N ASN A 387 4.94 22.33 -25.44
CA ASN A 387 4.51 23.34 -24.44
C ASN A 387 5.38 23.42 -23.17
N ASP A 388 6.58 22.81 -23.16
CA ASP A 388 7.49 22.90 -22.00
C ASP A 388 6.83 22.44 -20.68
N TYR A 389 5.82 21.55 -20.74
CA TYR A 389 5.14 21.04 -19.54
C TYR A 389 5.96 19.96 -18.85
N TYR A 390 6.98 20.39 -18.12
CA TYR A 390 7.94 19.53 -17.46
C TYR A 390 7.35 18.70 -16.32
N ILE A 391 7.76 17.43 -16.24
CA ILE A 391 7.64 16.65 -15.01
C ILE A 391 8.68 17.17 -14.01
N SER A 392 8.26 18.08 -13.14
CA SER A 392 9.05 18.55 -12.00
C SER A 392 9.44 17.40 -11.05
N CYS A 393 10.50 17.58 -10.27
CA CYS A 393 10.83 16.65 -9.16
C CYS A 393 9.63 16.37 -8.25
N SER A 394 8.71 17.34 -8.11
CA SER A 394 7.46 17.19 -7.35
C SER A 394 6.48 16.17 -7.96
N GLN A 395 6.50 15.97 -9.29
CA GLN A 395 5.70 14.97 -9.99
C GLN A 395 6.36 13.57 -9.96
N VAL A 396 7.70 13.50 -9.93
CA VAL A 396 8.46 12.23 -9.81
C VAL A 396 8.49 11.68 -8.38
N LYS A 397 8.36 12.55 -7.35
CA LYS A 397 8.32 12.18 -5.91
C LYS A 397 7.37 11.02 -5.57
N ASN A 398 6.33 10.79 -6.37
CA ASN A 398 5.34 9.74 -6.13
C ASN A 398 5.82 8.31 -6.45
N TYR A 399 6.94 8.14 -7.16
CA TYR A 399 7.52 6.81 -7.41
C TYR A 399 8.32 6.33 -6.19
N VAL A 400 8.11 5.08 -5.77
CA VAL A 400 8.73 4.48 -4.58
C VAL A 400 10.27 4.54 -4.63
N ILE A 401 10.84 4.51 -5.84
CA ILE A 401 12.29 4.64 -6.11
C ILE A 401 12.78 6.08 -5.88
N CYS A 402 11.94 7.09 -6.19
CA CYS A 402 12.30 8.50 -6.05
C CYS A 402 12.40 8.93 -4.58
N ASN A 403 11.54 8.40 -3.69
CA ASN A 403 11.64 8.73 -2.27
C ASN A 403 12.90 8.19 -1.60
N ALA A 404 13.51 7.12 -2.13
CA ALA A 404 14.76 6.57 -1.61
C ALA A 404 16.01 7.19 -2.22
N LEU A 405 15.97 7.56 -3.52
CA LEU A 405 17.12 8.08 -4.25
C LEU A 405 17.18 9.62 -4.32
N CYS A 406 16.08 10.32 -4.05
CA CYS A 406 15.94 11.79 -4.25
C CYS A 406 15.87 12.57 -2.93
N LYS A 407 16.60 12.11 -1.90
CA LYS A 407 17.04 13.01 -0.82
C LYS A 407 18.14 13.95 -1.27
N ILE A 408 18.78 13.64 -2.39
CA ILE A 408 19.63 14.54 -3.13
C ILE A 408 18.68 15.40 -3.97
N LYS A 409 18.32 16.59 -3.45
CA LYS A 409 17.93 17.71 -4.31
C LYS A 409 18.94 17.73 -5.44
N ASP A 410 18.51 17.82 -6.70
CA ASP A 410 19.30 18.24 -7.88
C ASP A 410 19.11 17.37 -9.13
N VAL A 411 17.90 17.38 -9.71
CA VAL A 411 17.72 17.03 -11.14
C VAL A 411 17.25 18.24 -11.97
N LEU A 412 17.03 19.39 -11.33
CA LEU A 412 16.59 20.63 -11.98
C LEU A 412 17.42 21.85 -11.60
N TYR A 413 18.36 21.75 -10.65
CA TYR A 413 19.16 22.89 -10.20
C TYR A 413 20.54 22.98 -10.87
N TYR A 414 20.98 21.95 -11.59
CA TYR A 414 22.28 21.94 -12.27
C TYR A 414 22.23 22.36 -13.76
N PHE A 415 21.04 22.65 -14.29
CA PHE A 415 20.88 23.01 -15.71
C PHE A 415 19.99 24.25 -15.91
N SER A 416 20.03 25.19 -14.96
CA SER A 416 19.54 26.56 -15.12
C SER A 416 20.69 27.52 -15.37
#